data_AF-A0A431LRU4-F1
#
_entry.id   AF-A0A431LRU4-F1
#
_cell.length_a   1.000
_cell.length_b   1.000
_cell.length_c   1.000
_cell.angle_alpha   90.00
_cell.angle_beta   90.00
_cell.angle_gamma   90.00
#
_symmetry.space_group_name_H-M   'P 1'
#
loop_
_entity.id
_entity.type
_entity.pdbx_description
1 polymer ?
#
loop_
_entity_poly.entity_id
_entity_poly.type
_entity_poly.pdbx_seq_one_letter_code
_entity_poly.pdbx_strand_id
1 'polypeptide(L)'
;MNTAQLSQTLLAAWRQRNRDAPWERWLLSAVIVVPAVSAAIWVEGPLGRILPAVIVVLAMLIAWMVVASNLQLQNDPAAARFVPGHVRALQHAAWVGWALCTVLVAGVLWIGLSPFLRWQTLLLGSAAAASFALWASRAWWLWLMLCIYSPLLGVFRQQLEGPLAAVYGLWVAHTDGLLVLGLLALAAVVPAVIGHGDARHRRAYARQRRMQELQRMIQEGRQATPAQTFEGLERFSRPFDVVIGAWRRHVVVTADNRRLDSLMARADVVLSGNQHWTYQLLTAAAVLLLLTLSLAAVLAFTAAAPADLLKGGAFGITIGLASMAANPTLSRPVLWQTRREQALLRLLPGMPQGAALNRAVAWLGLRHALLAMLGVTVLVLPLAAFTGPWGLLWLPLMAVPWALWSTTRPVAAMRMPTAMSTMLPIFGYYATALAGYAATERGGVPMLPLAGAVLLLSGLWGRARWRQLDGQPAALPAGRLS
;
A
#
# COMPACT_ATOMS: atom_id res chain seq x y z
N MET A 1 7.02 -4.21 -38.24
CA MET A 1 6.74 -3.08 -37.34
C MET A 1 8.03 -2.28 -37.17
N ASN A 2 7.98 -0.94 -37.26
CA ASN A 2 9.19 -0.12 -37.12
C ASN A 2 9.68 -0.18 -35.66
N THR A 3 10.97 -0.45 -35.43
CA THR A 3 11.59 -0.53 -34.11
C THR A 3 11.42 0.77 -33.32
N ALA A 4 11.40 1.92 -34.00
CA ALA A 4 11.14 3.22 -33.41
C ALA A 4 9.74 3.31 -32.78
N GLN A 5 8.72 2.74 -33.43
CA GLN A 5 7.34 2.74 -32.94
C GLN A 5 7.20 1.85 -31.70
N LEU A 6 7.79 0.65 -31.72
CA LEU A 6 7.81 -0.25 -30.56
C LEU A 6 8.48 0.41 -29.35
N SER A 7 9.63 1.05 -29.58
CA SER A 7 10.38 1.78 -28.55
C SER A 7 9.55 2.93 -27.96
N GLN A 8 8.88 3.72 -28.79
CA GLN A 8 8.00 4.80 -28.32
C GLN A 8 6.84 4.26 -27.46
N THR A 9 6.20 3.17 -27.90
CA THR A 9 5.09 2.53 -27.16
C THR A 9 5.52 1.99 -25.80
N LEU A 10 6.67 1.30 -25.73
CA LEU A 10 7.19 0.71 -24.49
C LEU A 10 7.76 1.77 -23.53
N LEU A 11 8.46 2.79 -24.06
CA LEU A 11 9.04 3.87 -23.26
C LEU A 11 8.03 4.91 -22.82
N ALA A 12 6.82 4.92 -23.37
CA ALA A 12 5.77 5.88 -22.99
C ALA A 12 5.52 5.88 -21.47
N ALA A 13 5.52 4.71 -20.82
CA ALA A 13 5.31 4.59 -19.38
C ALA A 13 6.34 5.42 -18.58
N TRP A 14 7.59 5.40 -19.04
CA TRP A 14 8.70 6.11 -18.41
C TRP A 14 8.77 7.58 -18.83
N ARG A 15 8.30 7.93 -20.03
CA ARG A 15 8.27 9.33 -20.50
C ARG A 15 7.13 10.13 -19.87
N GLN A 16 5.98 9.48 -19.65
CA GLN A 16 4.81 10.09 -19.03
C GLN A 16 4.96 10.23 -17.51
N ARG A 17 5.78 9.38 -16.88
CA ARG A 17 6.02 9.41 -15.43
C ARG A 17 7.04 10.49 -15.06
N ASN A 18 6.52 11.63 -14.58
CA ASN A 18 7.19 12.80 -13.98
C ASN A 18 8.56 13.14 -14.59
N ARG A 19 8.57 14.11 -15.53
CA ARG A 19 9.80 14.83 -15.90
C ARG A 19 10.33 15.68 -14.75
N ASP A 20 9.44 16.14 -13.87
CA ASP A 20 9.74 17.17 -12.89
C ASP A 20 10.41 16.63 -11.61
N ALA A 21 10.53 15.30 -11.47
CA ALA A 21 11.09 14.66 -10.27
C ALA A 21 11.97 13.44 -10.62
N PRO A 22 13.14 13.63 -11.26
CA PRO A 22 14.02 12.52 -11.67
C PRO A 22 14.55 11.68 -10.49
N TRP A 23 14.66 12.27 -9.30
CA TRP A 23 15.10 11.62 -8.07
C TRP A 23 14.16 10.50 -7.59
N GLU A 24 12.87 10.50 -7.98
CA GLU A 24 11.93 9.42 -7.61
C GLU A 24 12.39 8.08 -8.20
N ARG A 25 12.97 8.10 -9.40
CA ARG A 25 13.51 6.91 -10.06
C ARG A 25 14.74 6.40 -9.31
N TRP A 26 15.62 7.31 -8.91
CA TRP A 26 16.81 6.99 -8.12
C TRP A 26 16.44 6.39 -6.77
N LEU A 27 15.42 6.94 -6.09
CA LEU A 27 14.93 6.41 -4.82
C LEU A 27 14.32 5.01 -4.99
N LEU A 28 13.46 4.81 -6.00
CA LEU A 28 12.91 3.48 -6.30
C LEU A 28 14.01 2.46 -6.61
N SER A 29 15.00 2.85 -7.42
CA SER A 29 16.17 2.01 -7.69
C SER A 29 16.95 1.71 -6.42
N ALA A 30 17.17 2.70 -5.54
CA ALA A 30 17.87 2.50 -4.27
C ALA A 30 17.11 1.53 -3.34
N VAL A 31 15.77 1.63 -3.28
CA VAL A 31 14.91 0.71 -2.49
C VAL A 31 15.00 -0.74 -2.99
N ILE A 32 15.41 -0.97 -4.23
CA ILE A 32 15.61 -2.32 -4.78
C ILE A 32 17.07 -2.75 -4.62
N VAL A 33 18.01 -1.90 -5.05
CA VAL A 33 19.44 -2.22 -5.13
C VAL A 33 20.05 -2.34 -3.74
N VAL A 34 19.73 -1.44 -2.81
CA VAL A 34 20.34 -1.46 -1.47
C VAL A 34 19.95 -2.76 -0.74
N PRO A 35 18.67 -3.17 -0.63
CA PRO A 35 18.33 -4.44 0.01
C PRO A 35 18.90 -5.66 -0.73
N ALA A 36 18.95 -5.66 -2.06
CA ALA A 36 19.53 -6.77 -2.82
C ALA A 36 21.03 -6.91 -2.56
N VAL A 37 21.78 -5.80 -2.59
CA VAL A 37 23.24 -5.80 -2.31
C VAL A 37 23.50 -6.12 -0.84
N SER A 38 22.75 -5.53 0.09
CA SER A 38 22.86 -5.85 1.51
C SER A 38 22.55 -7.33 1.78
N ALA A 39 21.53 -7.90 1.15
CA ALA A 39 21.24 -9.32 1.26
C ALA A 39 22.40 -10.19 0.71
N ALA A 40 23.00 -9.79 -0.41
CA ALA A 40 24.11 -10.53 -1.01
C ALA A 40 25.39 -10.52 -0.15
N ILE A 41 25.63 -9.42 0.57
CA ILE A 41 26.83 -9.23 1.40
C ILE A 41 26.67 -9.84 2.79
N TRP A 42 25.50 -9.65 3.42
CA TRP A 42 25.31 -9.91 4.85
C TRP A 42 24.57 -11.21 5.17
N VAL A 43 23.96 -11.87 4.19
CA VAL A 43 23.25 -13.13 4.40
C VAL A 43 24.12 -14.29 3.96
N GLU A 44 24.49 -15.15 4.91
CA GLU A 44 25.33 -16.32 4.64
C GLU A 44 24.54 -17.49 4.03
N GLY A 45 25.26 -18.42 3.40
CA GLY A 45 24.70 -19.65 2.86
C GLY A 45 23.86 -19.47 1.58
N PRO A 46 22.94 -20.41 1.26
CA PRO A 46 22.14 -20.34 0.04
C PRO A 46 21.22 -19.12 -0.01
N LEU A 47 20.78 -18.61 1.15
CA LEU A 47 19.90 -17.45 1.23
C LEU A 47 20.55 -16.15 0.73
N GLY A 48 21.88 -16.03 0.86
CA GLY A 48 22.64 -14.89 0.32
C GLY A 48 22.55 -14.75 -1.21
N ARG A 49 22.28 -15.83 -1.93
CA ARG A 49 22.05 -15.81 -3.39
C ARG A 49 20.58 -15.72 -3.76
N ILE A 50 19.72 -16.39 -3.00
CA ILE A 50 18.28 -16.45 -3.26
C ILE A 50 17.61 -15.10 -3.01
N LEU A 51 17.91 -14.46 -1.88
CA LEU A 51 17.22 -13.24 -1.45
C LEU A 51 17.44 -12.06 -2.43
N PRO A 52 18.67 -11.76 -2.89
CA PRO A 52 18.88 -10.75 -3.93
C PRO A 52 18.18 -11.08 -5.24
N ALA A 53 18.21 -12.35 -5.67
CA ALA A 53 17.54 -12.78 -6.90
C ALA A 53 16.03 -12.55 -6.82
N VAL A 54 15.40 -12.90 -5.69
CA VAL A 54 13.97 -12.65 -5.44
C VAL A 54 13.64 -11.15 -5.45
N ILE A 55 14.49 -10.31 -4.82
CA ILE A 55 14.29 -8.85 -4.81
C ILE A 55 14.36 -8.28 -6.24
N VAL A 56 15.36 -8.70 -7.02
CA VAL A 56 15.52 -8.26 -8.43
C VAL A 56 14.35 -8.73 -9.28
N VAL A 57 13.90 -9.98 -9.11
CA VAL A 57 12.75 -10.53 -9.82
C VAL A 57 11.47 -9.76 -9.49
N LEU A 58 11.25 -9.45 -8.21
CA LEU A 58 10.11 -8.64 -7.79
C LEU A 58 10.15 -7.25 -8.45
N ALA A 59 11.32 -6.62 -8.48
CA ALA A 59 11.51 -5.35 -9.18
C ALA A 59 11.23 -5.44 -10.68
N MET A 60 11.69 -6.49 -11.36
CA MET A 60 11.41 -6.75 -12.77
C MET A 60 9.91 -6.94 -13.03
N LEU A 61 9.22 -7.71 -12.19
CA LEU A 61 7.77 -7.91 -12.30
C LEU A 61 6.99 -6.62 -12.02
N ILE A 62 7.42 -5.78 -11.06
CA ILE A 62 6.84 -4.45 -10.83
C ILE A 62 7.04 -3.55 -12.06
N ALA A 63 8.24 -3.52 -12.63
CA ALA A 63 8.52 -2.76 -13.85
C ALA A 63 7.64 -3.24 -15.01
N TRP A 64 7.48 -4.55 -15.15
CA TRP A 64 6.58 -5.16 -16.13
C TRP A 64 5.13 -4.75 -15.89
N MET A 65 4.62 -4.79 -14.65
CA MET A 65 3.27 -4.32 -14.32
C MET A 65 3.05 -2.85 -14.71
N VAL A 66 4.05 -1.99 -14.53
CA VAL A 66 3.98 -0.58 -14.95
C VAL A 66 3.86 -0.46 -16.47
N VAL A 67 4.70 -1.19 -17.23
CA VAL A 67 4.63 -1.23 -18.69
C VAL A 67 3.30 -1.80 -19.18
N ALA A 68 2.86 -2.93 -18.62
CA ALA A 68 1.59 -3.58 -18.89
C ALA A 68 0.38 -2.66 -18.64
N SER A 69 0.36 -1.97 -17.51
CA SER A 69 -0.69 -1.00 -17.16
C SER A 69 -0.73 0.15 -18.17
N ASN A 70 0.44 0.62 -18.61
CA ASN A 70 0.55 1.67 -19.62
C ASN A 70 0.12 1.20 -21.03
N LEU A 71 0.43 -0.03 -21.43
CA LEU A 71 -0.07 -0.59 -22.69
C LEU A 71 -1.60 -0.65 -22.70
N GLN A 72 -2.22 -1.04 -21.58
CA GLN A 72 -3.67 -1.03 -21.45
C GLN A 72 -4.26 0.39 -21.47
N LEU A 73 -3.54 1.38 -20.94
CA LEU A 73 -3.96 2.78 -21.01
C LEU A 73 -3.95 3.35 -22.43
N GLN A 74 -2.93 2.99 -23.20
CA GLN A 74 -2.82 3.34 -24.62
C GLN A 74 -3.89 2.65 -25.46
N ASN A 75 -4.48 1.57 -24.96
CA ASN A 75 -5.58 0.88 -25.62
C ASN A 75 -6.92 1.62 -25.44
N ASP A 76 -6.99 2.88 -25.88
CA ASP A 76 -8.22 3.65 -25.87
C ASP A 76 -9.29 2.99 -26.78
N PRO A 77 -10.56 2.84 -26.34
CA PRO A 77 -11.58 2.15 -27.12
C PRO A 77 -11.92 2.81 -28.46
N ALA A 78 -11.78 4.14 -28.59
CA ALA A 78 -11.99 4.82 -29.85
C ALA A 78 -10.79 4.58 -30.78
N ALA A 79 -9.56 4.73 -30.27
CA ALA A 79 -8.35 4.44 -31.05
C ALA A 79 -8.32 2.99 -31.54
N ALA A 80 -8.73 2.03 -30.71
CA ALA A 80 -8.81 0.62 -31.08
C ALA A 80 -9.77 0.33 -32.24
N ARG A 81 -10.81 1.16 -32.45
CA ARG A 81 -11.76 1.03 -33.56
C ARG A 81 -11.34 1.80 -34.79
N PHE A 82 -10.85 3.02 -34.61
CA PHE A 82 -10.70 3.99 -35.69
C PHE A 82 -9.27 4.11 -36.21
N VAL A 83 -8.26 3.65 -35.47
CA VAL A 83 -6.85 3.74 -35.88
C VAL A 83 -6.37 2.38 -36.40
N PRO A 84 -6.12 2.24 -37.73
CA PRO A 84 -5.68 0.99 -38.32
C PRO A 84 -4.36 0.49 -37.69
N GLY A 85 -4.30 -0.79 -37.34
CA GLY A 85 -3.09 -1.41 -36.81
C GLY A 85 -2.73 -1.07 -35.35
N HIS A 86 -3.46 -0.17 -34.69
CA HIS A 86 -3.21 0.22 -33.28
C HIS A 86 -3.23 -0.99 -32.33
N VAL A 87 -4.30 -1.78 -32.39
CA VAL A 87 -4.45 -2.98 -31.54
C VAL A 87 -3.35 -3.99 -31.81
N ARG A 88 -3.00 -4.23 -33.08
CA ARG A 88 -1.91 -5.15 -33.45
C ARG A 88 -0.57 -4.66 -32.91
N ALA A 89 -0.29 -3.36 -32.99
CA ALA A 89 0.94 -2.79 -32.45
C ALA A 89 1.04 -2.98 -30.92
N LEU A 90 -0.05 -2.74 -30.20
CA LEU A 90 -0.11 -2.97 -28.74
C LEU A 90 0.02 -4.45 -28.38
N GLN A 91 -0.61 -5.35 -29.14
CA GLN A 91 -0.49 -6.79 -28.95
C GLN A 91 0.97 -7.24 -29.15
N HIS A 92 1.63 -6.83 -30.24
CA HIS A 92 3.05 -7.14 -30.44
C HIS A 92 3.95 -6.59 -29.33
N ALA A 93 3.70 -5.36 -28.87
CA ALA A 93 4.44 -4.77 -27.75
C ALA A 93 4.24 -5.58 -26.45
N ALA A 94 3.02 -6.04 -26.18
CA ALA A 94 2.71 -6.89 -25.03
C ALA A 94 3.43 -8.24 -25.12
N TRP A 95 3.42 -8.89 -26.28
CA TRP A 95 4.13 -10.15 -26.52
C TRP A 95 5.64 -10.03 -26.30
N VAL A 96 6.27 -9.03 -26.94
CA VAL A 96 7.72 -8.82 -26.82
C VAL A 96 8.10 -8.48 -25.38
N GLY A 97 7.34 -7.61 -24.73
CA GLY A 97 7.58 -7.25 -23.33
C GLY A 97 7.41 -8.43 -22.38
N TRP A 98 6.39 -9.26 -22.60
CA TRP A 98 6.16 -10.48 -21.83
C TRP A 98 7.28 -11.51 -22.01
N ALA A 99 7.69 -11.77 -23.25
CA ALA A 99 8.76 -12.72 -23.54
C ALA A 99 10.09 -12.26 -22.94
N LEU A 100 10.43 -10.97 -23.08
CA LEU A 100 11.63 -10.40 -22.50
C LEU A 100 11.61 -10.47 -20.96
N CYS A 101 10.50 -10.08 -20.33
CA CYS A 101 10.35 -10.18 -18.88
C CYS A 101 10.47 -11.62 -18.39
N THR A 102 9.83 -12.57 -19.08
CA THR A 102 9.88 -14.00 -18.78
C THR A 102 11.30 -14.54 -18.80
N VAL A 103 12.05 -14.27 -19.87
CA VAL A 103 13.45 -14.76 -20.02
C VAL A 103 14.37 -14.12 -18.99
N LEU A 104 14.24 -12.81 -18.73
CA LEU A 104 15.05 -12.11 -17.74
C LEU A 104 14.77 -12.62 -16.32
N VAL A 105 13.50 -12.75 -15.95
CA VAL A 105 13.10 -13.27 -14.63
C VAL A 105 13.58 -14.71 -14.45
N ALA A 106 13.37 -15.57 -15.45
CA ALA A 106 13.85 -16.95 -15.41
C ALA A 106 15.39 -17.01 -15.29
N GLY A 107 16.10 -16.16 -16.04
CA GLY A 107 17.57 -16.05 -15.99
C GLY A 107 18.09 -15.65 -14.60
N VAL A 108 17.50 -14.63 -13.99
CA VAL A 108 17.86 -14.19 -12.63
C VAL A 108 17.55 -15.29 -11.60
N LEU A 109 16.38 -15.92 -11.69
CA LEU A 109 16.03 -17.04 -10.82
C LEU A 109 16.98 -18.23 -11.02
N TRP A 110 17.42 -18.53 -12.23
CA TRP A 110 18.35 -19.62 -12.50
C TRP A 110 19.71 -19.36 -11.85
N ILE A 111 20.21 -18.13 -11.91
CA ILE A 111 21.45 -17.76 -11.20
C ILE A 111 21.29 -17.93 -9.68
N GLY A 112 20.14 -17.56 -9.12
CA GLY A 112 19.89 -17.65 -7.67
C GLY A 112 19.46 -19.02 -7.14
N LEU A 113 18.78 -19.83 -7.96
CA LEU A 113 18.06 -21.07 -7.57
C LEU A 113 18.43 -22.30 -8.39
N SER A 114 19.40 -22.24 -9.32
CA SER A 114 19.79 -23.37 -10.17
C SER A 114 19.99 -24.72 -9.47
N PRO A 115 20.53 -24.83 -8.23
CA PRO A 115 20.64 -26.14 -7.59
C PRO A 115 19.29 -26.73 -7.15
N PHE A 116 18.21 -25.94 -7.10
CA PHE A 116 16.92 -26.36 -6.54
C PHE A 116 15.84 -26.59 -7.61
N LEU A 117 15.90 -25.89 -8.74
CA LEU A 117 14.82 -25.89 -9.73
C LEU A 117 15.40 -26.04 -11.14
N ARG A 118 14.71 -26.84 -11.97
CA ARG A 118 15.05 -27.02 -13.39
C ARG A 118 14.73 -25.76 -14.17
N TRP A 119 15.48 -25.50 -15.25
CA TRP A 119 15.26 -24.32 -16.09
C TRP A 119 13.83 -24.26 -16.64
N GLN A 120 13.26 -25.41 -17.00
CA GLN A 120 11.89 -25.52 -17.50
C GLN A 120 10.85 -25.00 -16.49
N THR A 121 11.01 -25.32 -15.19
CA THR A 121 10.05 -24.87 -14.17
C THR A 121 10.20 -23.38 -13.89
N LEU A 122 11.44 -22.87 -13.88
CA LEU A 122 11.68 -21.43 -13.76
C LEU A 122 11.11 -20.66 -14.94
N LEU A 123 11.29 -21.14 -16.17
CA LEU A 123 10.78 -20.49 -17.36
C LEU A 123 9.26 -20.46 -17.38
N LEU A 124 8.60 -21.60 -17.13
CA LEU A 124 7.13 -21.68 -17.08
C LEU A 124 6.57 -20.84 -15.92
N GLY A 125 7.18 -20.90 -14.73
CA GLY A 125 6.77 -20.11 -13.57
C GLY A 125 6.92 -18.60 -13.81
N SER A 126 8.01 -18.19 -14.45
CA SER A 126 8.26 -16.79 -14.84
C SER A 126 7.25 -16.32 -15.89
N ALA A 127 6.94 -17.16 -16.88
CA ALA A 127 5.93 -16.89 -17.90
C ALA A 127 4.53 -16.72 -17.28
N ALA A 128 4.17 -17.58 -16.33
CA ALA A 128 2.92 -17.51 -15.60
C ALA A 128 2.86 -16.24 -14.74
N ALA A 129 3.93 -15.91 -14.01
CA ALA A 129 4.02 -14.70 -13.19
C ALA A 129 3.93 -13.42 -14.04
N ALA A 130 4.61 -13.35 -15.19
CA ALA A 130 4.52 -12.22 -16.11
C ALA A 130 3.12 -12.08 -16.73
N SER A 131 2.47 -13.20 -17.07
CA SER A 131 1.08 -13.20 -17.57
C SER A 131 0.12 -12.75 -16.48
N PHE A 132 0.28 -13.26 -15.27
CA PHE A 132 -0.51 -12.86 -14.11
C PHE A 132 -0.35 -11.36 -13.83
N ALA A 133 0.88 -10.85 -13.78
CA ALA A 133 1.17 -9.43 -13.58
C ALA A 133 0.47 -8.53 -14.62
N LEU A 134 0.48 -8.95 -15.90
CA LEU A 134 -0.24 -8.26 -16.98
C LEU A 134 -1.75 -8.25 -16.71
N TRP A 135 -2.36 -9.39 -16.42
CA TRP A 135 -3.80 -9.50 -16.21
C TRP A 135 -4.28 -8.89 -14.90
N ALA A 136 -3.49 -8.97 -13.84
CA ALA A 136 -3.82 -8.44 -12.52
C ALA A 136 -3.89 -6.91 -12.51
N SER A 137 -3.21 -6.23 -13.45
CA SER A 137 -3.38 -4.78 -13.66
C SER A 137 -4.77 -4.41 -14.24
N ARG A 138 -5.44 -5.35 -14.93
CA ARG A 138 -6.79 -5.18 -15.47
C ARG A 138 -7.87 -5.68 -14.52
N ALA A 139 -7.61 -6.80 -13.86
CA ALA A 139 -8.57 -7.55 -13.07
C ALA A 139 -8.10 -7.63 -11.62
N TRP A 140 -8.51 -6.65 -10.81
CA TRP A 140 -8.11 -6.54 -9.41
C TRP A 140 -8.42 -7.79 -8.57
N TRP A 141 -9.48 -8.54 -8.91
CA TRP A 141 -9.86 -9.78 -8.22
C TRP A 141 -8.81 -10.89 -8.37
N LEU A 142 -7.92 -10.83 -9.37
CA LEU A 142 -6.81 -11.78 -9.48
C LEU A 142 -5.84 -11.64 -8.30
N TRP A 143 -5.64 -10.44 -7.77
CA TRP A 143 -4.88 -10.25 -6.53
C TRP A 143 -5.58 -10.89 -5.34
N LEU A 144 -6.90 -10.73 -5.24
CA LEU A 144 -7.69 -11.39 -4.20
C LEU A 144 -7.58 -12.92 -4.32
N MET A 145 -7.70 -13.45 -5.55
CA MET A 145 -7.50 -14.88 -5.80
C MET A 145 -6.09 -15.33 -5.43
N LEU A 146 -5.04 -14.57 -5.76
CA LEU A 146 -3.68 -14.91 -5.36
C LEU A 146 -3.52 -14.97 -3.84
N CYS A 147 -4.10 -14.01 -3.12
CA CYS A 147 -4.08 -13.99 -1.65
C CYS A 147 -4.85 -15.16 -1.03
N ILE A 148 -5.96 -15.58 -1.65
CA ILE A 148 -6.81 -16.67 -1.18
C ILE A 148 -6.32 -18.04 -1.67
N TYR A 149 -5.57 -18.10 -2.77
CA TYR A 149 -5.13 -19.35 -3.39
C TYR A 149 -4.24 -20.17 -2.46
N SER A 150 -3.28 -19.53 -1.79
CA SER A 150 -2.40 -20.20 -0.83
C SER A 150 -3.17 -20.90 0.32
N PRO A 151 -4.07 -20.21 1.06
CA PRO A 151 -4.86 -20.89 2.09
C PRO A 151 -5.81 -21.94 1.52
N LEU A 152 -6.40 -21.73 0.33
CA LEU A 152 -7.25 -22.75 -0.31
C LEU A 152 -6.47 -24.01 -0.68
N LEU A 153 -5.22 -23.88 -1.15
CA LEU A 153 -4.37 -25.05 -1.38
C LEU A 153 -4.10 -25.84 -0.09
N GLY A 154 -3.98 -25.15 1.05
CA GLY A 154 -3.87 -25.79 2.36
C GLY A 154 -5.12 -26.56 2.74
N VAL A 155 -6.29 -25.92 2.62
CA VAL A 155 -7.62 -26.51 2.89
C VAL A 155 -7.85 -27.75 2.04
N PHE A 156 -7.59 -27.64 0.73
CA PHE A 156 -7.89 -28.70 -0.22
C PHE A 156 -6.71 -29.64 -0.48
N ARG A 157 -5.64 -29.58 0.34
CA ARG A 157 -4.39 -30.30 0.07
C ARG A 157 -4.63 -31.80 -0.10
N GLN A 158 -5.40 -32.42 0.79
CA GLN A 158 -5.66 -33.87 0.75
C GLN A 158 -6.49 -34.26 -0.47
N GLN A 159 -7.52 -33.47 -0.81
CA GLN A 159 -8.36 -33.72 -1.99
C GLN A 159 -7.60 -33.48 -3.30
N LEU A 160 -6.64 -32.55 -3.29
CA LEU A 160 -5.81 -32.22 -4.43
C LEU A 160 -4.55 -33.08 -4.55
N GLU A 161 -4.18 -33.86 -3.53
CA GLU A 161 -2.93 -34.63 -3.53
C GLU A 161 -2.85 -35.60 -4.71
N GLY A 162 -3.91 -36.39 -4.93
CA GLY A 162 -4.00 -37.31 -6.08
C GLY A 162 -3.91 -36.59 -7.44
N PRO A 163 -4.78 -35.59 -7.71
CA PRO A 163 -4.69 -34.78 -8.92
C PRO A 163 -3.33 -34.09 -9.12
N LEU A 164 -2.74 -33.52 -8.07
CA LEU A 164 -1.44 -32.84 -8.14
C LEU A 164 -0.31 -33.83 -8.41
N ALA A 165 -0.35 -35.02 -7.80
CA ALA A 165 0.61 -36.09 -8.08
C ALA A 165 0.49 -36.58 -9.53
N ALA A 166 -0.73 -36.72 -10.05
CA ALA A 166 -0.96 -37.08 -11.45
C ALA A 166 -0.44 -36.00 -12.42
N VAL A 167 -0.72 -34.73 -12.15
CA VAL A 167 -0.18 -33.60 -12.92
C VAL A 167 1.34 -33.55 -12.87
N TYR A 168 1.93 -33.78 -11.69
CA TYR A 168 3.37 -33.86 -11.53
C TYR A 168 3.97 -35.04 -12.31
N GLY A 169 3.34 -36.22 -12.27
CA GLY A 169 3.75 -37.38 -13.06
C GLY A 169 3.72 -37.10 -14.57
N LEU A 170 2.63 -36.47 -15.05
CA LEU A 170 2.53 -36.03 -16.45
C LEU A 170 3.63 -35.03 -16.82
N TRP A 171 3.90 -34.06 -15.93
CA TRP A 171 4.98 -33.08 -16.11
C TRP A 171 6.35 -33.75 -16.22
N VAL A 172 6.67 -34.71 -15.35
CA VAL A 172 7.95 -35.42 -15.40
C VAL A 172 8.07 -36.27 -16.66
N ALA A 173 6.99 -36.92 -17.10
CA ALA A 173 7.00 -37.76 -18.30
C ALA A 173 7.10 -36.96 -19.61
N HIS A 174 6.51 -35.76 -19.67
CA HIS A 174 6.39 -34.95 -20.90
C HIS A 174 6.84 -33.51 -20.69
N THR A 175 7.95 -33.30 -19.97
CA THR A 175 8.38 -31.97 -19.51
C THR A 175 8.47 -30.95 -20.65
N ASP A 176 9.17 -31.27 -21.73
CA ASP A 176 9.40 -30.31 -22.81
C ASP A 176 8.13 -30.04 -23.63
N GLY A 177 7.32 -31.08 -23.88
CA GLY A 177 6.04 -30.94 -24.58
C GLY A 177 5.03 -30.09 -23.78
N LEU A 178 4.89 -30.34 -22.48
CA LEU A 178 4.04 -29.56 -21.60
C LEU A 178 4.58 -28.15 -21.36
N LEU A 179 5.90 -27.95 -21.36
CA LEU A 179 6.51 -26.63 -21.33
C LEU A 179 6.14 -25.83 -22.57
N VAL A 180 6.35 -26.38 -23.77
CA VAL A 180 6.00 -25.69 -25.03
C VAL A 180 4.50 -25.38 -25.08
N LEU A 181 3.65 -26.35 -24.74
CA LEU A 181 2.20 -26.15 -24.70
C LEU A 181 1.81 -25.07 -23.68
N GLY A 182 2.38 -25.10 -22.47
CA GLY A 182 2.13 -24.13 -21.41
C GLY A 182 2.58 -22.72 -21.80
N LEU A 183 3.76 -22.58 -22.41
CA LEU A 183 4.26 -21.30 -22.91
C LEU A 183 3.38 -20.77 -24.03
N LEU A 184 2.98 -21.60 -25.01
CA LEU A 184 2.06 -21.20 -26.08
C LEU A 184 0.69 -20.78 -25.53
N ALA A 185 0.15 -21.51 -24.56
CA ALA A 185 -1.12 -21.19 -23.92
C ALA A 185 -1.05 -19.84 -23.17
N LEU A 186 0.00 -19.62 -22.37
CA LEU A 186 0.21 -18.35 -21.67
C LEU A 186 0.41 -17.20 -22.65
N ALA A 187 1.20 -17.42 -23.70
CA ALA A 187 1.46 -16.42 -24.70
C ALA A 187 0.19 -16.06 -25.50
N ALA A 188 -0.68 -17.02 -25.79
CA ALA A 188 -2.00 -16.76 -26.40
C ALA A 188 -2.93 -15.90 -25.52
N VAL A 189 -2.75 -15.94 -24.18
CA VAL A 189 -3.53 -15.16 -23.21
C VAL A 189 -3.01 -13.73 -23.06
N VAL A 190 -1.74 -13.45 -23.37
CA VAL A 190 -1.15 -12.09 -23.35
C VAL A 190 -1.90 -11.08 -24.25
N PRO A 191 -2.12 -11.32 -25.56
CA PRO A 191 -2.78 -10.35 -26.43
C PRO A 191 -4.27 -10.18 -26.11
N ALA A 192 -4.90 -11.18 -25.48
CA ALA A 192 -6.31 -11.14 -25.11
C ALA A 192 -6.64 -10.07 -24.04
N VAL A 193 -5.62 -9.50 -23.37
CA VAL A 193 -5.80 -8.36 -22.46
C VAL A 193 -6.12 -7.06 -23.23
N ILE A 194 -5.69 -6.97 -24.50
CA ILE A 194 -5.89 -5.81 -25.38
C ILE A 194 -7.24 -5.95 -26.08
N GLY A 195 -8.18 -5.06 -25.74
CA GLY A 195 -9.52 -5.03 -26.30
C GLY A 195 -9.61 -4.34 -27.66
N HIS A 196 -10.62 -4.72 -28.45
CA HIS A 196 -10.86 -4.24 -29.81
C HIS A 196 -11.85 -3.06 -29.89
N GLY A 197 -12.17 -2.45 -28.74
CA GLY A 197 -13.08 -1.31 -28.66
C GLY A 197 -14.56 -1.67 -28.52
N ASP A 198 -14.91 -2.95 -28.35
CA ASP A 198 -16.27 -3.41 -28.07
C ASP A 198 -16.85 -2.86 -26.74
N ALA A 199 -18.13 -3.14 -26.47
CA ALA A 199 -18.79 -2.66 -25.26
C ALA A 199 -18.10 -3.17 -23.98
N ARG A 200 -17.59 -4.41 -23.99
CA ARG A 200 -16.84 -4.98 -22.86
C ARG A 200 -15.51 -4.23 -22.66
N HIS A 201 -14.78 -3.95 -23.74
CA HIS A 201 -13.55 -3.16 -23.66
C HIS A 201 -13.82 -1.76 -23.07
N ARG A 202 -14.85 -1.05 -23.54
CA ARG A 202 -15.22 0.27 -23.01
C ARG A 202 -15.49 0.25 -21.50
N ARG A 203 -16.27 -0.72 -21.01
CA ARG A 203 -16.54 -0.86 -19.56
C ARG A 203 -15.27 -1.16 -18.77
N ALA A 204 -14.42 -2.05 -19.27
CA ALA A 204 -13.16 -2.37 -18.62
C ALA A 204 -12.21 -1.16 -18.57
N TYR A 205 -12.08 -0.43 -19.68
CA TYR A 205 -11.27 0.78 -19.78
C TYR A 205 -11.77 1.89 -18.84
N ALA A 206 -13.09 2.12 -18.79
CA ALA A 206 -13.68 3.11 -17.87
C ALA A 206 -13.44 2.75 -16.39
N ARG A 207 -13.49 1.47 -16.01
CA ARG A 207 -13.13 1.04 -14.65
C ARG A 207 -11.65 1.29 -14.35
N GLN A 208 -10.77 1.00 -15.31
CA GLN A 208 -9.33 1.23 -15.15
C GLN A 208 -8.99 2.73 -15.02
N ARG A 209 -9.59 3.58 -15.86
CA ARG A 209 -9.49 5.06 -15.76
C ARG A 209 -9.90 5.56 -14.38
N ARG A 210 -11.05 5.13 -13.87
CA ARG A 210 -11.52 5.48 -12.52
C ARG A 210 -10.54 5.05 -11.43
N MET A 211 -10.00 3.83 -11.52
CA MET A 211 -8.99 3.33 -10.58
C MET A 211 -7.71 4.17 -10.60
N GLN A 212 -7.31 4.68 -11.76
CA GLN A 212 -6.13 5.53 -11.88
C GLN A 212 -6.38 6.96 -11.40
N GLU A 213 -7.55 7.51 -11.69
CA GLU A 213 -7.98 8.78 -11.12
C GLU A 213 -8.02 8.70 -9.59
N LEU A 214 -8.51 7.59 -9.05
CA LEU A 214 -8.45 7.26 -7.63
C LEU A 214 -7.01 7.23 -7.11
N GLN A 215 -6.13 6.46 -7.74
CA GLN A 215 -4.72 6.39 -7.32
C GLN A 215 -4.05 7.77 -7.37
N ARG A 216 -4.32 8.55 -8.41
CA ARG A 216 -3.83 9.92 -8.55
C ARG A 216 -4.38 10.82 -7.44
N MET A 217 -5.67 10.73 -7.12
CA MET A 217 -6.27 11.45 -6.00
C MET A 217 -5.56 11.08 -4.69
N ILE A 218 -5.36 9.79 -4.40
CA ILE A 218 -4.65 9.32 -3.20
C ILE A 218 -3.22 9.87 -3.16
N GLN A 219 -2.50 9.87 -4.29
CA GLN A 219 -1.14 10.41 -4.40
C GLN A 219 -1.07 11.92 -4.21
N GLU A 220 -2.10 12.65 -4.65
CA GLU A 220 -2.30 14.09 -4.42
C GLU A 220 -2.79 14.38 -2.98
N GLY A 221 -2.94 13.36 -2.14
CA GLY A 221 -3.48 13.48 -0.78
C GLY A 221 -4.98 13.80 -0.75
N ARG A 222 -5.68 13.68 -1.88
CA ARG A 222 -7.14 13.75 -1.96
C ARG A 222 -7.73 12.42 -1.49
N GLN A 223 -8.87 12.52 -0.83
CA GLN A 223 -9.65 11.36 -0.44
C GLN A 223 -10.72 11.12 -1.49
N ALA A 224 -10.71 9.94 -2.09
CA ALA A 224 -11.86 9.53 -2.88
C ALA A 224 -12.97 9.03 -1.96
N THR A 225 -14.19 9.43 -2.29
CA THR A 225 -15.36 8.86 -1.64
C THR A 225 -15.56 7.42 -2.12
N PRO A 226 -16.07 6.50 -1.28
CA PRO A 226 -16.36 5.13 -1.71
C PRO A 226 -17.24 5.05 -2.97
N ALA A 227 -18.15 6.00 -3.14
CA ALA A 227 -18.98 6.18 -4.33
C ALA A 227 -18.18 6.43 -5.62
N GLN A 228 -17.10 7.22 -5.53
CA GLN A 228 -16.21 7.48 -6.67
C GLN A 228 -15.34 6.26 -7.01
N THR A 229 -15.04 5.43 -6.01
CA THR A 229 -14.07 4.34 -6.11
C THR A 229 -14.65 3.13 -6.85
N PHE A 230 -15.90 2.74 -6.58
CA PHE A 230 -16.53 1.59 -7.25
C PHE A 230 -18.06 1.69 -7.27
N GLU A 231 -18.65 1.42 -8.43
CA GLU A 231 -20.10 1.23 -8.57
C GLU A 231 -20.58 0.08 -7.66
N GLY A 232 -21.54 0.38 -6.78
CA GLY A 232 -22.13 -0.58 -5.85
C GLY A 232 -21.48 -0.66 -4.47
N LEU A 233 -20.23 -0.20 -4.30
CA LEU A 233 -19.57 -0.15 -2.99
C LEU A 233 -20.09 0.97 -2.08
N GLU A 234 -20.89 1.89 -2.62
CA GLU A 234 -21.70 2.83 -1.84
C GLU A 234 -22.51 2.14 -0.74
N ARG A 235 -22.97 0.90 -0.99
CA ARG A 235 -23.71 0.13 0.01
C ARG A 235 -22.86 -0.20 1.24
N PHE A 236 -21.56 -0.40 1.05
CA PHE A 236 -20.62 -0.65 2.13
C PHE A 236 -20.24 0.62 2.89
N SER A 237 -20.37 1.81 2.29
CA SER A 237 -20.14 3.09 3.00
C SER A 237 -21.35 3.54 3.81
N ARG A 238 -22.57 3.10 3.47
CA ARG A 238 -23.79 3.51 4.19
C ARG A 238 -23.71 3.37 5.72
N PRO A 239 -23.23 2.26 6.31
CA PRO A 239 -23.07 2.17 7.76
C PRO A 239 -22.14 3.25 8.31
N PHE A 240 -21.07 3.58 7.58
CA PHE A 240 -20.13 4.63 7.96
C PHE A 240 -20.80 6.00 7.90
N ASP A 241 -21.53 6.28 6.83
CA ASP A 241 -22.25 7.53 6.63
C ASP A 241 -23.33 7.76 7.71
N VAL A 242 -24.01 6.70 8.15
CA VAL A 242 -25.00 6.76 9.24
C VAL A 242 -24.35 7.15 10.56
N VAL A 243 -23.27 6.48 10.95
CA VAL A 243 -22.58 6.75 12.23
C VAL A 243 -21.94 8.15 12.20
N ILE A 244 -21.29 8.52 11.10
CA ILE A 244 -20.71 9.85 10.93
C ILE A 244 -21.79 10.92 10.91
N GLY A 245 -22.92 10.67 10.25
CA GLY A 245 -24.08 11.56 10.23
C GLY A 245 -24.70 11.74 11.61
N ALA A 246 -24.78 10.68 12.42
CA ALA A 246 -25.23 10.77 13.81
C ALA A 246 -24.27 11.62 14.66
N TRP A 247 -22.96 11.39 14.53
CA TRP A 247 -21.96 12.18 15.23
C TRP A 247 -21.96 13.66 14.80
N ARG A 248 -22.05 13.95 13.50
CA ARG A 248 -22.16 15.32 12.99
C ARG A 248 -23.41 16.02 13.53
N ARG A 249 -24.55 15.34 13.55
CA ARG A 249 -25.79 15.87 14.16
C ARG A 249 -25.58 16.16 15.65
N HIS A 250 -24.99 15.24 16.39
CA HIS A 250 -24.71 15.42 17.82
C HIS A 250 -23.83 16.66 18.09
N VAL A 251 -22.77 16.85 17.31
CA VAL A 251 -21.85 17.99 17.46
C VAL A 251 -22.52 19.32 17.09
N VAL A 252 -23.45 19.32 16.13
CA VAL A 252 -24.23 20.52 15.78
C VAL A 252 -25.27 20.83 16.86
N VAL A 253 -25.96 19.82 17.40
CA VAL A 253 -26.97 20.00 18.46
C VAL A 253 -26.35 20.46 19.78
N THR A 254 -25.15 19.97 20.10
CA THR A 254 -24.40 20.34 21.32
C THR A 254 -23.42 21.50 21.10
N ALA A 255 -23.61 22.27 20.03
CA ALA A 255 -22.71 23.35 19.67
C ALA A 255 -22.74 24.49 20.71
N ASP A 256 -21.56 24.78 21.26
CA ASP A 256 -21.34 25.93 22.15
C ASP A 256 -20.14 26.72 21.63
N ASN A 257 -20.37 27.97 21.20
CA ASN A 257 -19.33 28.84 20.68
C ASN A 257 -18.43 29.42 21.80
N ARG A 258 -18.77 29.23 23.07
CA ARG A 258 -17.98 29.70 24.21
C ARG A 258 -16.89 28.71 24.62
N ARG A 259 -17.06 27.43 24.31
CA ARG A 259 -16.14 26.35 24.70
C ARG A 259 -15.23 25.97 23.54
N LEU A 260 -13.92 26.10 23.75
CA LEU A 260 -12.90 25.76 22.76
C LEU A 260 -13.04 24.31 22.27
N ASP A 261 -13.37 23.37 23.16
CA ASP A 261 -13.52 21.96 22.80
C ASP A 261 -14.69 21.73 21.82
N SER A 262 -15.80 22.46 21.99
CA SER A 262 -16.97 22.37 21.10
C SER A 262 -16.70 23.04 19.73
N LEU A 263 -15.97 24.16 19.72
CA LEU A 263 -15.48 24.77 18.49
C LEU A 263 -14.51 23.86 17.73
N MET A 264 -13.53 23.28 18.43
CA MET A 264 -12.53 22.41 17.83
C MET A 264 -13.12 21.07 17.39
N ALA A 265 -14.12 20.52 18.08
CA ALA A 265 -14.84 19.33 17.64
C ALA A 265 -15.57 19.56 16.29
N ARG A 266 -16.13 20.75 16.08
CA ARG A 266 -16.72 21.15 14.78
C ARG A 266 -15.66 21.39 13.73
N ALA A 267 -14.57 22.08 14.09
CA ALA A 267 -13.46 22.33 13.18
C ALA A 267 -12.82 21.01 12.71
N ASP A 268 -12.75 20.00 13.58
CA ASP A 268 -12.20 18.68 13.28
C ASP A 268 -12.90 17.99 12.09
N VAL A 269 -14.21 18.21 11.92
CA VAL A 269 -14.97 17.69 10.76
C VAL A 269 -14.32 18.14 9.44
N VAL A 270 -13.90 19.41 9.38
CA VAL A 270 -13.31 20.04 8.19
C VAL A 270 -11.81 19.79 8.11
N LEU A 271 -11.11 19.80 9.25
CA LEU A 271 -9.66 19.62 9.32
C LEU A 271 -9.24 18.19 9.03
N SER A 272 -10.03 17.21 9.49
CA SER A 272 -9.69 15.79 9.37
C SER A 272 -10.40 15.10 8.21
N GLY A 273 -11.55 15.59 7.73
CA GLY A 273 -12.29 14.94 6.64
C GLY A 273 -12.59 13.47 6.95
N ASN A 274 -12.25 12.53 6.05
CA ASN A 274 -12.39 11.09 6.31
C ASN A 274 -11.28 10.51 7.24
N GLN A 275 -10.32 11.32 7.69
CA GLN A 275 -9.38 10.94 8.77
C GLN A 275 -9.95 11.19 10.16
N HIS A 276 -11.22 11.59 10.26
CA HIS A 276 -11.88 11.70 11.53
C HIS A 276 -11.83 10.36 12.29
N TRP A 277 -11.59 10.41 13.60
CA TRP A 277 -11.40 9.21 14.43
C TRP A 277 -12.56 8.21 14.33
N THR A 278 -13.80 8.70 14.11
CA THR A 278 -14.96 7.82 13.90
C THR A 278 -14.80 6.96 12.65
N TYR A 279 -14.32 7.53 11.55
CA TYR A 279 -14.08 6.77 10.32
C TYR A 279 -12.95 5.76 10.52
N GLN A 280 -11.89 6.16 11.24
CA GLN A 280 -10.78 5.27 11.57
C GLN A 280 -11.22 4.10 12.47
N LEU A 281 -12.07 4.35 13.46
CA LEU A 281 -12.61 3.32 14.35
C LEU A 281 -13.52 2.35 13.61
N LEU A 282 -14.39 2.84 12.72
CA LEU A 282 -15.23 1.99 11.88
C LEU A 282 -14.41 1.17 10.90
N THR A 283 -13.39 1.78 10.30
CA THR A 283 -12.43 1.07 9.43
C THR A 283 -11.69 0.00 10.23
N ALA A 284 -11.31 0.31 11.47
CA ALA A 284 -10.67 -0.63 12.37
C ALA A 284 -11.57 -1.81 12.71
N ALA A 285 -12.82 -1.54 13.07
CA ALA A 285 -13.81 -2.57 13.33
C ALA A 285 -14.04 -3.46 12.11
N ALA A 286 -14.14 -2.88 10.91
CA ALA A 286 -14.30 -3.64 9.66
C ALA A 286 -13.08 -4.51 9.34
N VAL A 287 -11.86 -4.00 9.52
CA VAL A 287 -10.62 -4.77 9.33
C VAL A 287 -10.51 -5.90 10.35
N LEU A 288 -10.80 -5.63 11.63
CA LEU A 288 -10.80 -6.66 12.67
C LEU A 288 -11.84 -7.74 12.39
N LEU A 289 -13.06 -7.35 12.01
CA LEU A 289 -14.10 -8.29 11.62
C LEU A 289 -13.65 -9.16 10.45
N LEU A 290 -13.08 -8.56 9.40
CA LEU A 290 -12.58 -9.31 8.24
C LEU A 290 -11.45 -10.26 8.64
N LEU A 291 -10.52 -9.83 9.50
CA LEU A 291 -9.45 -10.67 10.01
C LEU A 291 -10.01 -11.85 10.82
N THR A 292 -10.94 -11.59 11.75
CA THR A 292 -11.59 -12.63 12.56
C THR A 292 -12.35 -13.62 11.69
N LEU A 293 -13.12 -13.14 10.70
CA LEU A 293 -13.82 -14.01 9.75
C LEU A 293 -12.85 -14.86 8.91
N SER A 294 -11.73 -14.26 8.48
CA SER A 294 -10.70 -14.97 7.71
C SER A 294 -10.03 -16.06 8.55
N LEU A 295 -9.66 -15.76 9.80
CA LEU A 295 -9.11 -16.73 10.73
C LEU A 295 -10.12 -17.84 11.06
N ALA A 296 -11.38 -17.47 11.32
CA ALA A 296 -12.45 -18.43 11.59
C ALA A 296 -12.70 -19.36 10.40
N ALA A 297 -12.68 -18.83 9.17
CA ALA A 297 -12.80 -19.65 7.97
C ALA A 297 -11.63 -20.62 7.84
N VAL A 298 -10.38 -20.15 8.02
CA VAL A 298 -9.21 -21.04 7.98
C VAL A 298 -9.32 -22.14 9.04
N LEU A 299 -9.73 -21.80 10.27
CA LEU A 299 -9.92 -22.79 11.33
C LEU A 299 -11.07 -23.77 11.04
N ALA A 300 -12.15 -23.33 10.39
CA ALA A 300 -13.27 -24.20 10.04
C ALA A 300 -12.93 -25.17 8.90
N PHE A 301 -12.03 -24.78 8.00
CA PHE A 301 -11.69 -25.54 6.80
C PHE A 301 -10.31 -26.22 6.85
N THR A 302 -9.50 -25.99 7.87
CA THR A 302 -8.17 -26.62 8.03
C THR A 302 -8.04 -27.27 9.40
N ALA A 303 -7.18 -28.29 9.49
CA ALA A 303 -6.76 -28.86 10.77
C ALA A 303 -5.63 -28.06 11.45
N ALA A 304 -5.40 -26.81 11.03
CA ALA A 304 -4.31 -25.99 11.56
C ALA A 304 -4.64 -25.57 13.00
N ALA A 305 -3.67 -25.72 13.91
CA ALA A 305 -3.82 -25.22 15.26
C ALA A 305 -3.89 -23.68 15.24
N PRO A 306 -4.80 -23.04 16.01
CA PRO A 306 -4.87 -21.58 16.10
C PRO A 306 -3.54 -20.93 16.45
N ALA A 307 -2.72 -21.61 17.27
CA ALA A 307 -1.42 -21.14 17.68
C ALA A 307 -0.45 -20.95 16.49
N ASP A 308 -0.45 -21.89 15.55
CA ASP A 308 0.46 -21.87 14.40
C ASP A 308 0.04 -20.80 13.40
N LEU A 309 -1.27 -20.63 13.19
CA LEU A 309 -1.82 -19.55 12.35
C LEU A 309 -1.45 -18.17 12.90
N LEU A 310 -1.62 -17.97 14.21
CA LEU A 310 -1.27 -16.70 14.85
C LEU A 310 0.23 -16.46 14.85
N LYS A 311 1.07 -17.47 15.11
CA LYS A 311 2.54 -17.34 15.05
C LYS A 311 3.02 -17.02 13.63
N GLY A 312 2.53 -17.76 12.62
CA GLY A 312 2.89 -17.51 11.22
C GLY A 312 2.34 -16.18 10.68
N GLY A 313 1.17 -15.76 11.16
CA GLY A 313 0.51 -14.52 10.74
C GLY A 313 0.90 -13.28 11.56
N ALA A 314 1.59 -13.42 12.69
CA ALA A 314 1.77 -12.36 13.69
C ALA A 314 2.34 -11.08 13.09
N PHE A 315 3.38 -11.23 12.28
CA PHE A 315 4.07 -10.12 11.63
C PHE A 315 3.14 -9.38 10.65
N GLY A 316 2.42 -10.11 9.80
CA GLY A 316 1.48 -9.54 8.83
C GLY A 316 0.28 -8.86 9.52
N ILE A 317 -0.28 -9.49 10.55
CA ILE A 317 -1.37 -8.92 11.37
C ILE A 317 -0.89 -7.61 12.01
N THR A 318 0.28 -7.63 12.64
CA THR A 318 0.85 -6.44 13.29
C THR A 318 1.10 -5.31 12.30
N ILE A 319 1.66 -5.60 11.11
CA ILE A 319 1.80 -4.59 10.05
C ILE A 319 0.44 -4.01 9.64
N GLY A 320 -0.57 -4.86 9.44
CA GLY A 320 -1.92 -4.43 9.09
C GLY A 320 -2.51 -3.47 10.14
N LEU A 321 -2.44 -3.85 11.42
CA LEU A 321 -2.89 -3.02 12.54
C LEU A 321 -2.08 -1.72 12.66
N ALA A 322 -0.76 -1.80 12.56
CA ALA A 322 0.14 -0.65 12.62
C ALA A 322 -0.12 0.37 11.51
N SER A 323 -0.43 -0.11 10.30
CA SER A 323 -0.81 0.73 9.16
C SER A 323 -2.02 1.61 9.49
N MET A 324 -2.95 1.09 10.30
CA MET A 324 -4.11 1.85 10.76
C MET A 324 -3.74 2.93 11.78
N ALA A 325 -2.79 2.67 12.69
CA ALA A 325 -2.27 3.69 13.61
C ALA A 325 -1.44 4.76 12.90
N ALA A 326 -0.73 4.40 11.83
CA ALA A 326 0.07 5.33 11.04
C ALA A 326 -0.78 6.31 10.19
N ASN A 327 -2.03 5.96 9.88
CA ASN A 327 -2.89 6.83 9.08
C ASN A 327 -3.16 8.22 9.70
N PRO A 328 -3.64 8.35 10.96
CA PRO A 328 -3.83 9.66 11.58
C PRO A 328 -2.52 10.46 11.72
N THR A 329 -1.37 9.79 11.86
CA THR A 329 -0.07 10.48 11.97
C THR A 329 0.43 11.00 10.62
N LEU A 330 0.19 10.28 9.53
CA LEU A 330 0.80 10.57 8.23
C LEU A 330 -0.14 11.24 7.21
N SER A 331 -1.43 11.36 7.53
CA SER A 331 -2.47 11.89 6.62
C SER A 331 -2.66 13.41 6.61
N ARG A 332 -1.67 14.19 7.10
CA ARG A 332 -1.71 15.67 7.05
C ARG A 332 -1.89 16.31 5.66
N PRO A 333 -1.54 15.68 4.52
CA PRO A 333 -1.89 16.17 3.19
C PRO A 333 -3.35 16.61 3.01
N VAL A 334 -4.30 16.04 3.76
CA VAL A 334 -5.72 16.47 3.75
C VAL A 334 -5.88 17.96 4.06
N LEU A 335 -5.04 18.52 4.94
CA LEU A 335 -5.12 19.94 5.31
C LEU A 335 -4.83 20.85 4.10
N TRP A 336 -3.96 20.44 3.18
CA TRP A 336 -3.72 21.22 1.97
C TRP A 336 -4.95 21.24 1.03
N GLN A 337 -5.69 20.14 0.99
CA GLN A 337 -6.89 20.02 0.15
C GLN A 337 -8.06 20.82 0.73
N THR A 338 -8.22 20.84 2.06
CA THR A 338 -9.30 21.58 2.73
C THR A 338 -8.95 23.05 3.03
N ARG A 339 -7.94 23.62 2.37
CA ARG A 339 -7.43 24.97 2.69
C ARG A 339 -8.44 26.09 2.43
N ARG A 340 -9.37 25.89 1.49
CA ARG A 340 -10.43 26.87 1.18
C ARG A 340 -11.49 26.86 2.30
N GLU A 341 -11.88 25.68 2.74
CA GLU A 341 -12.80 25.47 3.86
C GLU A 341 -12.18 25.96 5.17
N GLN A 342 -10.87 25.76 5.36
CA GLN A 342 -10.12 26.32 6.49
C GLN A 342 -10.10 27.84 6.51
N ALA A 343 -10.10 28.51 5.36
CA ALA A 343 -10.20 29.97 5.30
C ALA A 343 -11.57 30.44 5.82
N LEU A 344 -12.65 29.70 5.50
CA LEU A 344 -13.98 29.95 6.05
C LEU A 344 -14.07 29.67 7.55
N LEU A 345 -13.40 28.62 8.04
CA LEU A 345 -13.33 28.34 9.49
C LEU A 345 -12.75 29.52 10.30
N ARG A 346 -11.87 30.33 9.71
CA ARG A 346 -11.30 31.50 10.40
C ARG A 346 -12.32 32.62 10.62
N LEU A 347 -13.44 32.60 9.91
CA LEU A 347 -14.53 33.57 10.08
C LEU A 347 -15.49 33.14 11.22
N LEU A 348 -15.32 31.95 11.79
CA LEU A 348 -16.18 31.47 12.88
C LEU A 348 -15.94 32.27 14.17
N PRO A 349 -17.00 32.76 14.83
CA PRO A 349 -16.89 33.41 16.13
C PRO A 349 -16.23 32.50 17.17
N GLY A 350 -15.22 33.00 17.86
CA GLY A 350 -14.50 32.28 18.92
C GLY A 350 -13.41 31.32 18.44
N MET A 351 -13.20 31.16 17.12
CA MET A 351 -12.10 30.33 16.61
C MET A 351 -10.75 30.88 17.11
N PRO A 352 -9.88 30.06 17.73
CA PRO A 352 -8.58 30.53 18.19
C PRO A 352 -7.75 31.03 17.01
N GLN A 353 -6.85 31.97 17.29
CA GLN A 353 -5.95 32.57 16.29
C GLN A 353 -4.49 32.41 16.71
N GLY A 354 -3.57 32.59 15.76
CA GLY A 354 -2.13 32.57 16.02
C GLY A 354 -1.64 31.29 16.70
N ALA A 355 -0.81 31.45 17.73
CA ALA A 355 -0.23 30.34 18.50
C ALA A 355 -1.28 29.42 19.14
N ALA A 356 -2.40 29.96 19.62
CA ALA A 356 -3.47 29.16 20.22
C ALA A 356 -4.07 28.18 19.20
N LEU A 357 -4.28 28.64 17.96
CA LEU A 357 -4.73 27.78 16.85
C LEU A 357 -3.69 26.72 16.50
N ASN A 358 -2.41 27.08 16.46
CA ASN A 358 -1.31 26.15 16.16
C ASN A 358 -1.31 24.99 17.18
N ARG A 359 -1.40 25.31 18.47
CA ARG A 359 -1.46 24.32 19.55
C ARG A 359 -2.72 23.47 19.47
N ALA A 360 -3.89 24.09 19.21
CA ALA A 360 -5.15 23.34 19.10
C ALA A 360 -5.13 22.33 17.94
N VAL A 361 -4.63 22.73 16.76
CA VAL A 361 -4.49 21.84 15.59
C VAL A 361 -3.44 20.75 15.83
N ALA A 362 -2.31 21.09 16.46
CA ALA A 362 -1.28 20.10 16.81
C ALA A 362 -1.81 19.09 17.84
N TRP A 363 -2.51 19.57 18.87
CA TRP A 363 -3.12 18.72 19.90
C TRP A 363 -4.17 17.77 19.33
N LEU A 364 -5.03 18.26 18.45
CA LEU A 364 -6.05 17.45 17.79
C LEU A 364 -5.42 16.27 17.03
N GLY A 365 -4.40 16.55 16.21
CA GLY A 365 -3.68 15.51 15.47
C GLY A 365 -2.94 14.54 16.39
N LEU A 366 -2.29 15.06 17.45
CA LEU A 366 -1.56 14.25 18.41
C LEU A 366 -2.51 13.33 19.20
N ARG A 367 -3.67 13.83 19.60
CA ARG A 367 -4.72 13.04 20.28
C ARG A 367 -5.15 11.86 19.41
N HIS A 368 -5.46 12.08 18.14
CA HIS A 368 -5.86 10.98 17.24
C HIS A 368 -4.74 9.97 17.05
N ALA A 369 -3.51 10.43 16.88
CA ALA A 369 -2.33 9.58 16.78
C ALA A 369 -2.13 8.71 18.04
N LEU A 370 -2.21 9.31 19.23
CA LEU A 370 -2.01 8.61 20.49
C LEU A 370 -3.14 7.61 20.77
N LEU A 371 -4.39 7.96 20.46
CA LEU A 371 -5.52 7.03 20.59
C LEU A 371 -5.38 5.84 19.63
N ALA A 372 -5.01 6.09 18.37
CA ALA A 372 -4.81 5.03 17.40
C ALA A 372 -3.63 4.12 17.79
N MET A 373 -2.53 4.72 18.27
CA MET A 373 -1.40 3.97 18.83
C MET A 373 -1.83 3.11 20.01
N LEU A 374 -2.54 3.67 20.99
CA LEU A 374 -3.01 2.93 22.16
C LEU A 374 -3.88 1.74 21.73
N GLY A 375 -4.81 1.96 20.80
CA GLY A 375 -5.65 0.89 20.25
C GLY A 375 -4.83 -0.22 19.60
N VAL A 376 -3.83 0.12 18.78
CA VAL A 376 -2.95 -0.88 18.17
C VAL A 376 -2.08 -1.58 19.21
N THR A 377 -1.54 -0.88 20.20
CA THR A 377 -0.78 -1.50 21.29
C THR A 377 -1.61 -2.51 22.06
N VAL A 378 -2.87 -2.17 22.39
CA VAL A 378 -3.79 -3.08 23.09
C VAL A 378 -4.05 -4.36 22.29
N LEU A 379 -4.08 -4.28 20.95
CA LEU A 379 -4.29 -5.43 20.07
C LEU A 379 -3.01 -6.24 19.82
N VAL A 380 -1.86 -5.59 19.71
CA VAL A 380 -0.57 -6.23 19.41
C VAL A 380 0.06 -6.83 20.66
N LEU A 381 -0.14 -6.25 21.84
CA LEU A 381 0.41 -6.75 23.09
C LEU A 381 0.05 -8.22 23.38
N PRO A 382 -1.23 -8.65 23.35
CA PRO A 382 -1.56 -10.07 23.57
C PRO A 382 -1.01 -10.96 22.45
N LEU A 383 -0.96 -10.47 21.21
CA LEU A 383 -0.37 -11.21 20.10
C LEU A 383 1.14 -11.44 20.31
N ALA A 384 1.88 -10.40 20.71
CA ALA A 384 3.31 -10.51 21.01
C ALA A 384 3.56 -11.42 22.21
N ALA A 385 2.77 -11.29 23.28
CA ALA A 385 2.85 -12.17 24.46
C ALA A 385 2.59 -13.64 24.10
N PHE A 386 1.65 -13.91 23.21
CA PHE A 386 1.31 -15.26 22.77
C PHE A 386 2.32 -15.86 21.79
N THR A 387 2.85 -15.04 20.88
CA THR A 387 3.71 -15.53 19.78
C THR A 387 5.20 -15.52 20.14
N GLY A 388 5.63 -14.71 21.11
CA GLY A 388 7.02 -14.58 21.56
C GLY A 388 7.80 -13.33 21.08
N PRO A 389 7.69 -12.85 19.82
CA PRO A 389 8.47 -11.73 19.33
C PRO A 389 7.92 -10.39 19.83
N TRP A 390 8.44 -9.93 20.97
CA TRP A 390 8.13 -8.64 21.57
C TRP A 390 8.50 -7.46 20.66
N GLY A 391 9.45 -7.65 19.74
CA GLY A 391 9.83 -6.66 18.75
C GLY A 391 8.68 -6.15 17.87
N LEU A 392 7.56 -6.87 17.78
CA LEU A 392 6.36 -6.40 17.07
C LEU A 392 5.80 -5.08 17.65
N LEU A 393 6.04 -4.82 18.93
CA LEU A 393 5.62 -3.58 19.60
C LEU A 393 6.41 -2.34 19.16
N TRP A 394 7.50 -2.48 18.38
CA TRP A 394 8.20 -1.34 17.78
C TRP A 394 7.31 -0.56 16.81
N LEU A 395 6.35 -1.23 16.16
CA LEU A 395 5.42 -0.57 15.24
C LEU A 395 4.56 0.50 15.94
N PRO A 396 3.75 0.19 16.96
CA PRO A 396 3.04 1.24 17.69
C PRO A 396 3.98 2.21 18.40
N LEU A 397 5.11 1.74 18.95
CA LEU A 397 6.05 2.60 19.68
C LEU A 397 6.69 3.68 18.79
N MET A 398 7.10 3.33 17.56
CA MET A 398 7.62 4.30 16.59
C MET A 398 6.55 5.28 16.09
N ALA A 399 5.26 5.03 16.32
CA ALA A 399 4.24 6.00 15.95
C ALA A 399 4.38 7.31 16.75
N VAL A 400 4.94 7.29 17.97
CA VAL A 400 5.11 8.48 18.83
C VAL A 400 6.00 9.56 18.20
N PRO A 401 7.29 9.29 17.87
CA PRO A 401 8.14 10.32 17.27
C PRO A 401 7.56 10.82 15.94
N TRP A 402 7.01 9.92 15.12
CA TRP A 402 6.41 10.30 13.83
C TRP A 402 5.12 11.12 14.00
N ALA A 403 4.29 10.85 15.01
CA ALA A 403 3.15 11.66 15.39
C ALA A 403 3.57 13.06 15.84
N LEU A 404 4.57 13.16 16.71
CA LEU A 404 5.06 14.45 17.21
C LEU A 404 5.66 15.28 16.07
N TRP A 405 6.49 14.66 15.24
CA TRP A 405 7.07 15.30 14.07
C TRP A 405 6.01 15.82 13.12
N SER A 406 5.06 14.95 12.75
CA SER A 406 4.04 15.27 11.77
C SER A 406 3.16 16.39 12.30
N THR A 407 2.64 16.31 13.54
CA THR A 407 1.66 17.24 14.13
C THR A 407 2.23 18.62 14.46
N THR A 408 3.53 18.71 14.76
CA THR A 408 4.20 19.98 15.11
C THR A 408 4.84 20.72 13.94
N ARG A 409 4.73 20.18 12.71
CA ARG A 409 5.18 20.86 11.49
C ARG A 409 4.34 22.11 11.17
N PRO A 410 4.97 23.16 10.61
CA PRO A 410 4.29 24.41 10.25
C PRO A 410 3.30 24.18 9.10
N VAL A 411 2.01 24.11 9.43
CA VAL A 411 0.93 23.84 8.48
C VAL A 411 0.81 24.96 7.43
N ALA A 412 1.09 26.20 7.79
CA ALA A 412 1.05 27.34 6.87
C ALA A 412 2.08 27.25 5.73
N ALA A 413 3.18 26.52 5.92
CA ALA A 413 4.24 26.31 4.95
C ALA A 413 4.17 24.92 4.28
N MET A 414 3.07 24.19 4.50
CA MET A 414 2.82 22.92 3.81
C MET A 414 2.82 23.16 2.29
N ARG A 415 3.43 22.28 1.52
CA ARG A 415 3.40 22.34 0.05
C ARG A 415 2.32 21.41 -0.48
N MET A 416 1.98 21.56 -1.77
CA MET A 416 1.11 20.60 -2.45
C MET A 416 1.67 19.17 -2.28
N PRO A 417 0.87 18.23 -1.76
CA PRO A 417 1.29 16.86 -1.59
C PRO A 417 1.66 16.23 -2.93
N THR A 418 2.85 15.66 -2.99
CA THR A 418 3.28 14.74 -4.04
C THR A 418 3.27 13.31 -3.50
N ALA A 419 3.28 12.32 -4.41
CA ALA A 419 3.38 10.91 -4.06
C ALA A 419 4.55 10.66 -3.09
N MET A 420 5.73 11.20 -3.36
CA MET A 420 6.88 11.02 -2.47
C MET A 420 6.76 11.76 -1.15
N SER A 421 6.23 12.99 -1.13
CA SER A 421 6.05 13.73 0.13
C SER A 421 5.13 12.99 1.10
N THR A 422 4.20 12.19 0.57
CA THR A 422 3.28 11.33 1.32
C THR A 422 3.92 9.99 1.69
N MET A 423 4.73 9.39 0.79
CA MET A 423 5.33 8.07 1.00
C MET A 423 6.59 8.08 1.89
N LEU A 424 7.42 9.12 1.80
CA LEU A 424 8.69 9.18 2.54
C LEU A 424 8.49 9.05 4.08
N PRO A 425 7.51 9.73 4.71
CA PRO A 425 7.23 9.53 6.12
C PRO A 425 6.78 8.11 6.46
N ILE A 426 6.01 7.47 5.58
CA ILE A 426 5.55 6.09 5.75
C ILE A 426 6.75 5.14 5.74
N PHE A 427 7.65 5.29 4.76
CA PHE A 427 8.89 4.51 4.71
C PHE A 427 9.78 4.75 5.92
N GLY A 428 9.94 6.02 6.34
CA GLY A 428 10.69 6.36 7.54
C GLY A 428 10.12 5.69 8.79
N TYR A 429 8.79 5.71 8.95
CA TYR A 429 8.09 5.02 10.03
C TYR A 429 8.41 3.52 10.06
N TYR A 430 8.16 2.80 8.96
CA TYR A 430 8.44 1.36 8.91
C TYR A 430 9.92 1.04 9.03
N ALA A 431 10.82 1.84 8.45
CA ALA A 431 12.26 1.65 8.57
C ALA A 431 12.72 1.78 10.02
N THR A 432 12.24 2.79 10.76
CA THR A 432 12.56 2.95 12.18
C THR A 432 11.99 1.82 13.04
N ALA A 433 10.78 1.33 12.73
CA ALA A 433 10.17 0.20 13.43
C ALA A 433 10.92 -1.11 13.15
N LEU A 434 11.34 -1.32 11.90
CA LEU A 434 12.14 -2.47 11.50
C LEU A 434 13.53 -2.44 12.14
N ALA A 435 14.16 -1.26 12.24
CA ALA A 435 15.43 -1.10 12.94
C ALA A 435 15.30 -1.45 14.42
N GLY A 436 14.24 -0.98 15.09
CA GLY A 436 13.91 -1.37 16.46
C GLY A 436 13.72 -2.89 16.60
N TYR A 437 12.89 -3.48 15.73
CA TYR A 437 12.64 -4.92 15.68
C TYR A 437 13.94 -5.71 15.54
N ALA A 438 14.80 -5.32 14.60
CA ALA A 438 16.08 -5.98 14.37
C ALA A 438 17.03 -5.84 15.56
N ALA A 439 17.09 -4.65 16.19
CA ALA A 439 17.92 -4.42 17.36
C ALA A 439 17.51 -5.34 18.53
N THR A 440 16.21 -5.55 18.76
CA THR A 440 15.74 -6.39 19.87
C THR A 440 15.79 -7.87 19.56
N GLU A 441 15.25 -8.29 18.40
CA GLU A 441 15.08 -9.71 18.06
C GLU A 441 16.35 -10.35 17.50
N ARG A 442 17.24 -9.58 16.87
CA ARG A 442 18.51 -10.10 16.32
C ARG A 442 19.73 -9.60 17.07
N GLY A 443 19.72 -8.35 17.50
CA GLY A 443 20.83 -7.75 18.25
C GLY A 443 20.84 -8.13 19.74
N GLY A 444 19.78 -8.77 20.25
CA GLY A 444 19.65 -9.10 21.67
C GLY A 444 19.56 -7.88 22.58
N VAL A 445 19.29 -6.69 22.03
CA VAL A 445 19.17 -5.46 22.82
C VAL A 445 17.87 -5.54 23.63
N PRO A 446 17.91 -5.34 24.96
CA PRO A 446 16.70 -5.39 25.77
C PRO A 446 15.71 -4.30 25.32
N MET A 447 14.48 -4.71 24.99
CA MET A 447 13.47 -3.82 24.42
C MET A 447 13.07 -2.69 25.39
N LEU A 448 12.87 -3.00 26.67
CA LEU A 448 12.38 -2.03 27.67
C LEU A 448 13.25 -0.77 27.80
N PRO A 449 14.59 -0.85 28.01
CA PRO A 449 15.42 0.34 28.09
C PRO A 449 15.48 1.11 26.78
N LEU A 450 15.50 0.42 25.62
CA LEU A 450 15.50 1.10 24.32
C LEU A 450 14.16 1.82 24.07
N ALA A 451 13.05 1.18 24.43
CA ALA A 451 11.71 1.79 24.36
C ALA A 451 11.59 2.99 25.30
N GLY A 452 12.09 2.86 26.54
CA GLY A 452 12.17 3.97 27.49
C GLY A 452 12.98 5.14 26.95
N ALA A 453 14.15 4.88 26.35
CA ALA A 453 14.98 5.90 25.72
C ALA A 453 14.26 6.59 24.54
N VAL A 454 13.60 5.83 23.67
CA VAL A 454 12.81 6.38 22.56
C VAL A 454 11.67 7.26 23.05
N LEU A 455 10.91 6.82 24.07
CA LEU A 455 9.81 7.59 24.64
C LEU A 455 10.31 8.86 25.31
N LEU A 456 11.41 8.78 26.08
CA LEU A 456 12.04 9.92 26.72
C LEU A 456 12.52 10.94 25.68
N LEU A 457 13.29 10.50 24.67
CA LEU A 457 13.78 11.36 23.59
C LEU A 457 12.63 11.97 22.79
N SER A 458 11.57 11.18 22.53
CA SER A 458 10.35 11.68 21.89
C SER A 458 9.65 12.73 22.74
N GLY A 459 9.56 12.53 24.06
CA GLY A 459 8.98 13.50 24.99
C GLY A 459 9.77 14.82 25.06
N LEU A 460 11.11 14.72 25.16
CA LEU A 460 12.01 15.89 25.15
C LEU A 460 11.92 16.65 23.82
N TRP A 461 11.96 15.93 22.71
CA TRP A 461 11.80 16.52 21.39
C TRP A 461 10.42 17.14 21.19
N GLY A 462 9.37 16.43 21.62
CA GLY A 462 8.00 16.89 21.63
C GLY A 462 7.84 18.19 22.41
N ARG A 463 8.42 18.29 23.61
CA ARG A 463 8.44 19.52 24.42
C ARG A 463 9.12 20.68 23.70
N ALA A 464 10.29 20.44 23.08
CA ALA A 464 11.01 21.47 22.33
C ALA A 464 10.19 21.96 21.12
N ARG A 465 9.64 21.02 20.34
CA ARG A 465 8.76 21.30 19.20
C ARG A 465 7.47 22.02 19.60
N TRP A 466 6.88 21.65 20.74
CA TRP A 466 5.66 22.25 21.26
C TRP A 466 5.85 23.73 21.58
N ARG A 467 6.99 24.09 22.16
CA ARG A 467 7.38 25.50 22.40
C ARG A 467 7.55 26.27 21.08
N GLN A 468 8.09 25.62 20.05
CA GLN A 468 8.26 26.26 18.74
C GLN A 468 6.91 26.60 18.07
N LEU A 469 5.79 25.96 18.44
CA LEU A 469 4.47 26.26 17.87
C LEU A 469 4.04 27.72 18.10
N ASP A 470 4.55 28.36 19.15
CA ASP A 470 4.20 29.74 19.49
C ASP A 470 4.79 30.75 18.50
N GLY A 471 5.97 30.45 17.95
CA GLY A 471 6.65 31.26 16.95
C GLY A 471 6.28 30.91 15.50
N GLN A 472 5.46 29.88 15.28
CA GLN A 472 5.08 29.47 13.92
C GLN A 472 3.99 30.39 13.34
N PRO A 473 3.99 30.64 12.02
CA PRO A 473 2.88 31.31 11.35
C PRO A 473 1.58 30.56 11.60
N ALA A 474 0.48 31.30 11.76
CA ALA A 474 -0.83 30.72 12.07
C ALA A 474 -1.20 29.58 11.10
N ALA A 475 -1.57 28.43 11.65
CA ALA A 475 -1.65 27.14 10.96
C ALA A 475 -2.62 27.13 9.77
N LEU A 476 -3.69 27.94 9.84
CA LEU A 476 -4.75 27.97 8.83
C LEU A 476 -4.78 29.30 8.04
N PRO A 477 -5.16 29.28 6.75
CA PRO A 477 -5.29 28.08 5.93
C PRO A 477 -3.92 27.44 5.65
N ALA A 478 -3.91 26.12 5.49
CA ALA A 478 -2.70 25.37 5.19
C ALA A 478 -2.10 25.85 3.86
N GLY A 479 -0.77 25.96 3.82
CA GLY A 479 -0.06 26.26 2.57
C GLY A 479 -0.15 27.69 2.07
N ARG A 480 -0.59 28.65 2.89
CA ARG A 480 -0.67 30.05 2.48
C ARG A 480 0.68 30.72 2.18
N LEU A 481 1.79 30.08 2.53
CA LEU A 481 3.16 30.58 2.36
C LEU A 481 3.97 29.81 1.29
N SER A 482 3.35 28.88 0.56
CA SER A 482 4.04 27.96 -0.36
C SER A 482 4.09 28.44 -1.79
#